data_AF-A0A843K6T2-F1
#
_entry.id   AF-A0A843K6T2-F1
#
_cell.length_a   1.000
_cell.length_b   1.000
_cell.length_c   1.000
_cell.angle_alpha   90.00
_cell.angle_beta   90.00
_cell.angle_gamma   90.00
#
_symmetry.space_group_name_H-M   'P 1'
#
loop_
_entity.id
_entity.type
_entity.pdbx_description
1 polymer ?
#
loop_
_entity_poly.entity_id
_entity_poly.type
_entity_poly.pdbx_seq_one_letter_code
_entity_poly.pdbx_strand_id
1 'polypeptide(L)'
;MKKLAFPDPFRHDHPPVRELSEIDPGPSTYGERFADWVYKNLGSWKFILIQSMLVAVWVVLNAGAYLRPWDPYPFIFMNLIFSLQSAYTASLILMSQNRQDRLKSHNDYLMNLRAEEESKAVLENFAAQNKALQEIYEELSAMRSRIEIGGCAKNMRKA
;
A
#
# COMPACT_ATOMS: atom_id res chain seq x y z
N MET A 1 28.52 41.27 0.38
CA MET A 1 27.38 40.37 0.58
C MET A 1 27.60 39.14 -0.28
N LYS A 2 27.88 37.98 0.33
CA LYS A 2 27.91 36.71 -0.41
C LYS A 2 26.49 36.39 -0.86
N LYS A 3 26.29 36.00 -2.12
CA LYS A 3 24.97 35.56 -2.60
C LYS A 3 24.69 34.17 -2.04
N LEU A 4 23.61 34.04 -1.28
CA LEU A 4 23.08 32.75 -0.85
C LEU A 4 22.60 32.00 -2.09
N ALA A 5 23.21 30.85 -2.35
CA ALA A 5 22.79 29.95 -3.42
C ALA A 5 21.87 28.90 -2.80
N PHE A 6 20.57 29.01 -3.10
CA PHE A 6 19.61 27.98 -2.77
C PHE A 6 19.59 26.92 -3.88
N PRO A 7 19.47 25.63 -3.56
CA PRO A 7 19.21 24.61 -4.56
C PRO A 7 17.87 24.88 -5.26
N ASP A 8 17.74 24.44 -6.50
CA ASP A 8 16.51 24.62 -7.25
C ASP A 8 15.33 23.94 -6.54
N PRO A 9 14.15 24.58 -6.49
CA PRO A 9 12.99 24.00 -5.83
C PRO A 9 12.59 22.69 -6.52
N PHE A 10 12.44 21.63 -5.71
CA PHE A 10 12.03 20.33 -6.19
C PHE A 10 10.65 20.44 -6.85
N ARG A 11 10.60 20.26 -8.18
CA ARG A 11 9.35 20.23 -8.94
C ARG A 11 8.83 18.80 -8.95
N HIS A 12 7.65 18.59 -8.36
CA HIS A 12 6.92 17.35 -8.54
C HIS A 12 6.44 17.24 -9.98
N ASP A 13 7.19 16.54 -10.81
CA ASP A 13 6.76 16.13 -12.14
C ASP A 13 6.53 14.62 -12.09
N HIS A 14 5.31 14.22 -11.70
CA HIS A 14 4.96 12.81 -11.65
C HIS A 14 4.30 12.40 -12.97
N PRO A 15 4.70 11.28 -13.58
CA PRO A 15 3.84 10.65 -14.58
C PRO A 15 2.47 10.33 -13.94
N PRO A 16 1.36 10.34 -14.71
CA PRO A 16 0.05 10.00 -14.19
C PRO A 16 0.08 8.63 -13.51
N VAL A 17 -0.69 8.48 -12.43
CA VAL A 17 -0.82 7.22 -11.67
C VAL A 17 -1.20 6.13 -12.66
N ARG A 18 -0.25 5.27 -13.04
CA ARG A 18 -0.55 4.09 -13.86
C ARG A 18 -1.34 3.12 -13.03
N GLU A 19 -2.53 2.78 -13.51
CA GLU A 19 -3.32 1.72 -12.90
C GLU A 19 -2.55 0.40 -12.96
N LEU A 20 -2.65 -0.42 -11.91
CA LEU A 20 -2.04 -1.76 -11.84
C LEU A 20 -2.42 -2.65 -13.04
N SER A 21 -3.58 -2.39 -13.65
CA SER A 21 -4.10 -3.02 -14.87
C SER A 21 -3.24 -2.78 -16.12
N GLU A 22 -2.41 -1.74 -16.13
CA GLU A 22 -1.56 -1.38 -17.28
C GLU A 22 -0.22 -2.14 -17.27
N ILE A 23 0.17 -2.67 -16.10
CA ILE A 23 1.43 -3.40 -15.87
C ILE A 23 1.21 -4.93 -15.99
N ASP A 24 -0.02 -5.40 -15.75
CA ASP A 24 -0.39 -6.81 -15.78
C ASP A 24 -1.22 -7.12 -17.04
N PRO A 25 -0.74 -7.95 -18.00
CA PRO A 25 -1.47 -8.30 -19.22
C PRO A 25 -2.74 -9.14 -18.98
N GLY A 26 -3.14 -9.32 -17.72
CA GLY A 26 -4.27 -10.13 -17.34
C GLY A 26 -3.93 -11.63 -17.28
N PRO A 27 -4.86 -12.45 -16.75
CA PRO A 27 -4.65 -13.89 -16.60
C PRO A 27 -4.38 -14.54 -17.96
N SER A 28 -3.18 -15.10 -18.10
CA SER A 28 -2.66 -15.70 -19.34
C SER A 28 -3.21 -17.10 -19.60
N THR A 29 -3.58 -17.81 -18.52
CA THR A 29 -4.03 -19.20 -18.57
C THR A 29 -5.50 -19.34 -18.16
N TYR A 30 -6.22 -20.29 -18.76
CA TYR A 30 -7.62 -20.58 -18.42
C TYR A 30 -7.85 -20.87 -16.93
N GLY A 31 -6.89 -21.52 -16.27
CA GLY A 31 -6.93 -21.79 -14.82
C GLY A 31 -6.82 -20.52 -13.98
N GLU A 32 -5.99 -19.55 -14.38
CA GLU A 32 -5.87 -18.25 -13.70
C GLU A 32 -7.14 -17.42 -13.87
N ARG A 33 -7.74 -17.43 -15.08
CA ARG A 33 -9.04 -16.77 -15.34
C ARG A 33 -10.14 -17.32 -14.46
N PHE A 34 -10.19 -18.64 -14.31
CA PHE A 34 -11.16 -19.31 -13.45
C PHE A 34 -10.91 -18.99 -11.97
N ALA A 35 -9.66 -19.03 -11.50
CA ALA A 35 -9.31 -18.68 -10.14
C ALA A 35 -9.68 -17.22 -9.79
N ASP A 36 -9.42 -16.27 -10.70
CA ASP A 36 -9.78 -14.86 -10.52
C ASP A 36 -11.30 -14.65 -10.49
N TRP A 37 -12.04 -15.37 -11.33
CA TRP A 37 -13.50 -15.36 -11.31
C TRP A 37 -14.04 -15.93 -9.99
N VAL A 38 -13.51 -17.06 -9.54
CA VAL A 38 -13.88 -17.70 -8.28
C VAL A 38 -13.59 -16.76 -7.10
N TYR A 39 -12.41 -16.16 -7.03
CA TYR A 39 -12.04 -15.18 -5.99
C TYR A 39 -13.01 -14.00 -5.92
N LYS A 40 -13.39 -13.43 -7.06
CA LYS A 40 -14.36 -12.32 -7.13
C LYS A 40 -15.77 -12.75 -6.72
N ASN A 41 -16.18 -13.98 -7.01
CA ASN A 41 -17.54 -14.47 -6.73
C ASN A 41 -17.72 -15.09 -5.34
N LEU A 42 -16.65 -15.60 -4.72
CA LEU A 42 -16.67 -16.19 -3.37
C LEU A 42 -17.14 -15.21 -2.28
N GLY A 43 -16.97 -13.90 -2.49
CA GLY A 43 -17.46 -12.84 -1.59
C GLY A 43 -18.86 -12.30 -1.90
N SER A 44 -19.54 -12.84 -2.92
CA SER A 44 -20.84 -12.33 -3.35
C SER A 44 -21.99 -12.95 -2.57
N TRP A 45 -22.95 -12.11 -2.14
CA TRP A 45 -24.17 -12.56 -1.46
C TRP A 45 -24.96 -13.61 -2.26
N LYS A 46 -24.90 -13.53 -3.60
CA LYS A 46 -25.57 -14.48 -4.50
C LYS A 46 -24.98 -15.90 -4.41
N PHE A 47 -23.67 -16.04 -4.21
CA PHE A 47 -23.01 -17.34 -4.11
C PHE A 47 -23.45 -18.09 -2.86
N ILE A 48 -23.51 -17.39 -1.72
CA ILE A 48 -23.97 -17.95 -0.44
C ILE A 48 -25.40 -18.47 -0.58
N LEU A 49 -26.31 -17.69 -1.17
CA LEU A 49 -27.70 -18.09 -1.38
C LEU A 49 -27.84 -19.37 -2.23
N ILE A 50 -27.10 -19.47 -3.34
CA ILE A 50 -27.11 -20.66 -4.20
C ILE A 50 -26.59 -21.88 -3.45
N GLN A 51 -25.49 -21.75 -2.72
CA GLN A 51 -24.91 -22.83 -1.93
C GLN A 51 -25.87 -23.31 -0.83
N SER A 52 -26.50 -22.38 -0.10
CA SER A 52 -27.50 -22.70 0.92
C SER A 52 -28.74 -23.40 0.33
N MET A 53 -29.22 -22.96 -0.83
CA MET A 53 -30.33 -23.62 -1.51
C MET A 53 -29.97 -25.05 -1.94
N LEU A 54 -28.76 -25.26 -2.48
CA LEU A 54 -28.30 -26.60 -2.88
C LEU A 54 -28.26 -27.56 -1.67
N VAL A 55 -27.72 -27.10 -0.54
CA VAL A 55 -27.73 -27.87 0.72
C VAL A 55 -29.16 -28.16 1.17
N ALA A 56 -30.04 -27.15 1.19
CA ALA A 56 -31.42 -27.33 1.61
C ALA A 56 -32.16 -28.35 0.72
N VAL A 57 -32.00 -28.26 -0.61
CA VAL A 57 -32.58 -29.22 -1.56
C VAL A 57 -32.04 -30.63 -1.32
N TRP A 58 -30.73 -30.78 -1.08
CA TRP A 58 -30.12 -32.08 -0.81
C TRP A 58 -30.65 -32.73 0.47
N VAL A 59 -30.79 -31.94 1.53
CA VAL A 59 -31.36 -32.39 2.81
C VAL A 59 -32.83 -32.80 2.63
N VAL A 60 -33.64 -32.00 1.92
CA VAL A 60 -35.06 -32.28 1.67
C VAL A 60 -35.22 -33.55 0.82
N LEU A 61 -34.41 -33.73 -0.22
CA LEU A 61 -34.43 -34.95 -1.05
C LEU A 61 -34.03 -36.20 -0.25
N ASN A 62 -33.01 -36.12 0.59
CA ASN A 62 -32.59 -37.25 1.43
C ASN A 62 -33.61 -37.55 2.55
N ALA A 63 -34.22 -36.52 3.16
CA ALA A 63 -35.28 -36.70 4.15
C ALA A 63 -36.57 -37.30 3.55
N GLY A 64 -36.88 -36.97 2.29
CA GLY A 64 -38.02 -37.52 1.55
C GLY A 64 -37.81 -38.96 1.05
N ALA A 65 -36.56 -39.44 0.97
CA ALA A 65 -36.21 -40.79 0.55
C ALA A 65 -36.45 -41.82 1.69
N TYR A 66 -37.72 -41.99 2.08
CA TYR A 66 -38.14 -42.77 3.26
C TYR A 66 -37.83 -44.28 3.17
N LEU A 67 -37.67 -44.85 1.97
CA LEU A 67 -37.45 -46.29 1.77
C LEU A 67 -35.97 -46.70 1.61
N ARG A 68 -35.09 -45.78 1.18
CA ARG A 68 -33.63 -45.99 1.09
C ARG A 68 -32.93 -44.62 1.21
N PRO A 69 -32.56 -44.20 2.43
CA PRO A 69 -31.76 -43.00 2.60
C PRO A 69 -30.42 -43.17 1.87
N TRP A 70 -30.14 -42.30 0.90
CA TRP A 70 -28.87 -42.34 0.16
C TRP A 70 -27.69 -41.85 1.03
N ASP A 71 -27.96 -40.94 1.96
CA ASP A 71 -26.98 -40.43 2.93
C ASP A 71 -27.63 -40.32 4.34
N PRO A 72 -27.60 -41.41 5.15
CA PRO A 72 -28.12 -41.41 6.51
C PRO A 72 -27.40 -40.40 7.40
N TYR A 73 -28.08 -39.88 8.42
CA TYR A 73 -27.47 -39.02 9.44
C TYR A 73 -26.27 -39.74 10.07
N PRO A 74 -25.03 -39.20 10.02
CA PRO A 74 -24.63 -37.79 9.85
C PRO A 74 -24.02 -37.46 8.46
N PHE A 75 -24.83 -37.49 7.39
CA PHE A 75 -24.51 -36.99 6.03
C PHE A 75 -23.02 -37.05 5.61
N ILE A 76 -22.44 -38.25 5.59
CA ILE A 76 -20.99 -38.44 5.47
C ILE A 76 -20.47 -37.97 4.10
N PHE A 77 -21.27 -38.16 3.05
CA PHE A 77 -20.90 -37.77 1.69
C PHE A 77 -20.90 -36.25 1.53
N MET A 78 -21.92 -35.56 2.06
CA MET A 78 -21.92 -34.10 2.06
C MET A 78 -20.71 -33.55 2.80
N ASN A 79 -20.42 -34.09 3.99
CA ASN A 79 -19.29 -33.64 4.80
C ASN A 79 -17.96 -33.79 4.04
N LEU A 80 -17.76 -34.93 3.36
CA LEU A 80 -16.59 -35.18 2.54
C LEU A 80 -16.46 -34.16 1.39
N ILE A 81 -17.55 -33.92 0.66
CA ILE A 81 -17.57 -32.98 -0.47
C ILE A 81 -17.29 -31.55 0.02
N PHE A 82 -17.90 -31.11 1.12
CA PHE A 82 -17.66 -29.78 1.70
C PHE A 82 -16.22 -29.60 2.18
N SER A 83 -15.64 -30.64 2.77
CA SER A 83 -14.23 -30.63 3.20
C SER A 83 -13.30 -30.50 2.01
N LEU A 84 -13.53 -31.26 0.94
CA LEU A 84 -12.75 -31.16 -0.30
C LEU A 84 -12.95 -29.81 -0.99
N GLN A 85 -14.20 -29.31 -1.04
CA GLN A 85 -14.53 -28.01 -1.61
C GLN A 85 -13.77 -26.89 -0.89
N SER A 86 -13.70 -26.94 0.43
CA SER A 86 -12.98 -25.95 1.25
C SER A 86 -11.48 -25.99 0.96
N ALA A 87 -10.89 -27.19 0.89
CA ALA A 87 -9.48 -27.37 0.55
C ALA A 87 -9.14 -26.83 -0.85
N TYR A 88 -9.95 -27.15 -1.86
CA TYR A 88 -9.75 -26.68 -3.23
C TYR A 88 -9.93 -25.15 -3.33
N THR A 89 -10.93 -24.61 -2.64
CA THR A 89 -11.17 -23.17 -2.55
C THR A 89 -9.98 -22.45 -1.93
N ALA A 90 -9.42 -22.98 -0.84
CA ALA A 90 -8.23 -22.43 -0.20
C ALA A 90 -7.02 -22.42 -1.16
N SER A 91 -6.78 -23.51 -1.90
CA SER A 91 -5.71 -23.56 -2.90
C SER A 91 -5.91 -22.55 -4.04
N LEU A 92 -7.13 -22.38 -4.52
CA LEU A 92 -7.45 -21.38 -5.55
C LEU A 92 -7.27 -19.94 -5.02
N ILE A 93 -7.69 -19.67 -3.79
CA ILE A 93 -7.51 -18.38 -3.14
C ILE A 93 -6.01 -18.06 -3.03
N LEU A 94 -5.20 -19.00 -2.54
CA LEU A 94 -3.74 -18.84 -2.43
C LEU A 94 -3.09 -18.55 -3.78
N MET A 95 -3.53 -19.22 -4.85
CA MET A 95 -3.03 -18.97 -6.20
C MET A 95 -3.35 -17.54 -6.68
N SER A 96 -4.57 -17.07 -6.45
CA SER A 96 -4.98 -15.71 -6.82
C SER A 96 -4.30 -14.64 -5.97
N GLN A 97 -4.04 -14.92 -4.69
CA GLN A 97 -3.34 -14.04 -3.75
C GLN A 97 -1.88 -13.90 -4.13
N ASN A 98 -1.17 -15.00 -4.40
CA ASN A 98 0.25 -14.98 -4.75
C ASN A 98 0.56 -14.09 -5.98
N ARG A 99 -0.38 -14.01 -6.93
CA ARG A 99 -0.28 -13.09 -8.08
C ARG A 99 -0.50 -11.63 -7.67
N GLN A 100 -1.55 -11.33 -6.93
CA GLN A 100 -1.85 -9.97 -6.47
C GLN A 100 -0.73 -9.43 -5.57
N ASP A 101 -0.20 -10.26 -4.67
CA ASP A 101 0.85 -9.88 -3.74
C ASP A 101 2.17 -9.56 -4.47
N ARG A 102 2.52 -10.33 -5.51
CA ARG A 102 3.71 -10.03 -6.32
C ARG A 102 3.58 -8.68 -7.04
N LEU A 103 2.44 -8.42 -7.67
CA LEU A 103 2.19 -7.15 -8.37
C LEU A 103 2.21 -5.97 -7.39
N LYS A 104 1.56 -6.14 -6.23
CA LYS A 104 1.54 -5.14 -5.17
C LYS A 104 2.93 -4.86 -4.63
N SER A 105 3.72 -5.89 -4.31
CA SER A 105 5.09 -5.74 -3.81
C SER A 105 6.01 -4.99 -4.77
N HIS A 106 5.84 -5.20 -6.09
CA HIS A 106 6.63 -4.51 -7.09
C HIS A 106 6.26 -3.02 -7.18
N ASN A 107 4.97 -2.71 -7.12
CA ASN A 107 4.52 -1.32 -7.11
C ASN A 107 4.94 -0.61 -5.81
N ASP A 108 4.75 -1.25 -4.66
CA ASP A 108 5.15 -0.73 -3.35
C ASP A 108 6.67 -0.44 -3.32
N TYR A 109 7.49 -1.31 -3.92
CA TYR A 109 8.93 -1.07 -4.08
C TYR A 109 9.23 0.18 -4.90
N LEU A 110 8.56 0.36 -6.05
CA LEU A 110 8.75 1.53 -6.91
C LEU A 110 8.26 2.82 -6.23
N MET A 111 7.15 2.77 -5.50
CA MET A 111 6.69 3.91 -4.69
C MET A 111 7.69 4.26 -3.60
N ASN A 112 8.24 3.27 -2.91
CA ASN A 112 9.19 3.50 -1.83
C ASN A 112 10.50 4.12 -2.34
N LEU A 113 11.01 3.66 -3.49
CA LEU A 113 12.20 4.25 -4.11
C LEU A 113 11.98 5.74 -4.46
N ARG A 114 10.82 6.07 -5.03
CA ARG A 114 10.46 7.47 -5.35
C ARG A 114 10.32 8.32 -4.08
N ALA A 115 9.66 7.78 -3.05
CA ALA A 115 9.53 8.47 -1.77
C ALA A 115 10.91 8.73 -1.11
N GLU A 116 11.87 7.83 -1.30
CA GLU A 116 13.25 8.03 -0.84
C GLU A 116 13.93 9.20 -1.58
N GLU A 117 13.76 9.30 -2.90
CA GLU A 117 14.29 10.43 -3.70
C GLU A 117 13.68 11.76 -3.28
N GLU A 118 12.36 11.82 -3.09
CA GLU A 118 11.66 13.01 -2.59
C GLU A 118 12.17 13.40 -1.19
N SER A 119 12.35 12.42 -0.30
CA SER A 119 12.89 12.66 1.03
C SER A 119 14.32 13.22 0.99
N LYS A 120 15.17 12.73 0.09
CA LYS A 120 16.53 13.26 -0.11
C LYS A 120 16.50 14.71 -0.59
N ALA A 121 15.67 15.04 -1.57
CA ALA A 121 15.54 16.42 -2.05
C ALA A 121 15.06 17.38 -0.95
N VAL A 122 14.14 16.93 -0.09
CA VAL A 122 13.68 17.70 1.07
C VAL A 122 14.83 17.91 2.08
N LEU A 123 15.61 16.87 2.37
CA LEU A 123 16.78 16.96 3.26
C LEU A 123 17.85 17.93 2.72
N GLU A 124 18.12 17.92 1.42
CA GLU A 124 19.05 18.86 0.77
C GLU A 124 18.57 20.30 0.91
N ASN A 125 17.28 20.55 0.71
CA ASN A 125 16.67 21.87 0.93
C ASN A 125 16.79 22.32 2.38
N PHE A 126 16.51 21.45 3.35
CA PHE A 126 16.70 21.77 4.77
C PHE A 126 18.15 22.05 5.13
N ALA A 127 19.10 21.29 4.58
CA ALA A 127 20.53 21.52 4.79
C ALA A 127 20.97 22.89 4.25
N ALA A 128 20.47 23.28 3.06
CA ALA A 128 20.73 24.61 2.50
C ALA A 128 20.14 25.73 3.36
N GLN A 129 18.91 25.57 3.86
CA GLN A 129 18.28 26.54 4.77
C GLN A 129 19.05 26.68 6.10
N ASN A 130 19.48 25.57 6.69
CA ASN A 130 20.28 25.59 7.92
C ASN A 130 21.59 26.36 7.73
N LYS A 131 22.25 26.17 6.58
CA LYS A 131 23.47 26.91 6.24
C LYS A 131 23.22 28.41 6.11
N ALA A 132 22.14 28.81 5.43
CA ALA A 132 21.75 30.21 5.32
C ALA A 132 21.45 30.85 6.69
N LEU A 133 20.76 30.12 7.58
CA LEU A 133 20.49 30.57 8.95
C LEU A 133 21.77 30.73 9.78
N GLN A 134 22.74 29.82 9.64
CA GLN A 134 24.04 29.94 10.30
C GLN A 134 24.80 31.19 9.82
N GLU A 135 24.83 31.46 8.52
CA GLU A 135 25.49 32.65 7.97
C GLU A 135 24.83 33.95 8.49
N ILE A 136 23.49 34.00 8.54
CA ILE A 136 22.76 35.15 9.11
C ILE A 136 23.09 35.33 10.59
N TYR A 137 23.14 34.24 11.37
CA TYR A 137 23.49 34.29 12.80
C TYR A 137 24.91 34.82 13.02
N GLU A 138 25.88 34.36 12.22
CA GLU A 138 27.26 34.86 12.26
C GLU A 138 27.33 36.35 11.95
N GLU A 139 26.66 36.83 10.88
CA GLU A 139 26.65 38.26 10.56
C GLU A 139 25.98 39.11 11.65
N LEU A 140 24.88 38.65 12.23
CA LEU A 140 24.21 39.33 13.35
C LEU A 140 25.12 39.39 14.58
N SER A 141 25.84 38.31 14.90
CA SER A 141 26.79 38.27 16.02
C SER A 141 27.96 39.24 15.82
N ALA A 142 28.47 39.35 14.59
CA ALA A 142 29.53 40.27 14.21
C ALA A 142 29.08 41.73 14.24
N MET A 143 27.83 42.01 13.81
CA MET A 143 27.25 43.34 13.96
C MET A 143 27.06 43.72 15.42
N ARG A 144 26.58 42.79 16.26
CA ARG A 144 26.39 43.03 17.69
C ARG A 144 27.69 43.36 18.40
N SER A 145 28.77 42.61 18.15
CA SER A 145 30.08 42.88 18.76
C SER A 145 30.65 44.25 18.35
N ARG A 146 30.47 44.66 17.10
CA ARG A 146 30.86 46.01 16.62
C ARG A 146 30.09 47.12 17.32
N ILE A 147 28.78 46.94 17.56
CA ILE A 147 27.95 47.91 18.29
C ILE A 147 28.41 48.01 19.75
N GLU A 148 28.67 46.89 20.42
CA GLU A 148 29.16 46.89 21.81
C GLU A 148 30.52 47.60 21.94
N ILE A 149 31.47 47.33 21.03
CA ILE A 149 32.79 47.99 21.03
C ILE A 149 32.67 49.50 20.74
N GLY A 150 31.85 49.87 19.75
CA GLY A 150 31.60 51.28 19.41
C GLY A 150 30.91 52.06 20.53
N GLY A 151 29.99 51.41 21.25
CA GLY A 151 29.34 51.97 22.43
C GLY A 151 30.31 52.19 23.59
N CYS A 152 31.20 51.22 23.84
CA CYS A 152 32.25 51.32 24.88
C CYS A 152 33.22 52.48 24.58
N ALA A 153 33.68 52.60 23.33
CA ALA A 153 34.57 53.69 22.92
C ALA A 153 33.92 55.09 23.02
N LYS A 154 32.60 55.18 22.78
CA LYS A 154 31.86 56.45 22.88
C LYS A 154 31.62 56.87 24.33
N ASN A 155 31.43 55.91 25.25
CA ASN A 155 31.33 56.19 26.68
C ASN A 155 32.67 56.64 27.28
N MET A 156 33.80 56.06 26.85
CA MET A 156 35.13 56.49 27.33
C MET A 156 35.55 57.90 26.87
N ARG A 157 34.99 58.43 25.78
CA ARG A 157 35.24 59.83 25.36
C ARG A 157 34.41 60.87 26.12
N LYS A 158 33.41 60.43 26.89
CA LYS A 158 32.49 61.30 27.63
C LYS A 158 32.74 61.33 29.14
N ALA A 159 33.65 60.50 29.64
CA ALA A 159 34.16 60.53 31.01
C ALA A 159 35.49 61.29 31.04
#